data_AF-A0A1Z1W2V9-F1
#
_entry.id   AF-A0A1Z1W2V9-F1
#
_cell.length_a   1.000
_cell.length_b   1.000
_cell.length_c   1.000
_cell.angle_alpha   90.00
_cell.angle_beta   90.00
_cell.angle_gamma   90.00
#
_symmetry.space_group_name_H-M   'P 1'
#
loop_
_entity.id
_entity.type
_entity.pdbx_description
1 polymer ?
#
loop_
_entity_poly.entity_id
_entity_poly.type
_entity_poly.pdbx_seq_one_letter_code
_entity_poly.pdbx_strand_id
1 'polypeptide(L)'
;MTDRTLKAWLDGKRRPSQRNVERVEVAYRTVRRQNVARYLLRRLNAEGRGTRVEIHPLNQSQVPRPRQRVVEFRSLNVRQWDALVRAWTDANDEALDDAWVEKIVDLGSQWGQYEYVTNVGFAA
;
A
#
# COMPACT_ATOMS: atom_id res chain seq x y z
N MET A 1 -17.49 9.26 -24.03
CA MET A 1 -16.38 8.56 -24.69
C MET A 1 -16.93 7.23 -25.16
N THR A 2 -16.60 6.79 -26.37
CA THR A 2 -17.16 5.55 -26.96
C THR A 2 -16.03 4.57 -27.27
N ASP A 3 -16.34 3.28 -27.37
CA ASP A 3 -15.36 2.24 -27.74
C ASP A 3 -14.69 2.53 -29.08
N ARG A 4 -15.44 3.09 -30.03
CA ARG A 4 -14.91 3.56 -31.32
C ARG A 4 -13.88 4.68 -31.15
N THR A 5 -14.11 5.59 -30.21
CA THR A 5 -13.17 6.67 -29.89
C THR A 5 -11.89 6.12 -29.26
N LEU A 6 -12.01 5.18 -28.31
CA LEU A 6 -10.88 4.51 -27.68
C LEU A 6 -10.04 3.72 -28.70
N LYS A 7 -10.68 2.95 -29.57
CA LYS A 7 -10.01 2.21 -30.65
C LYS A 7 -9.21 3.13 -31.58
N ALA A 8 -9.78 4.27 -31.96
CA ALA A 8 -9.07 5.25 -32.79
C ALA A 8 -7.84 5.86 -32.10
N TRP A 9 -7.83 5.98 -30.76
CA TRP A 9 -6.65 6.42 -30.01
C TRP A 9 -5.59 5.31 -29.90
N LEU A 10 -6.01 4.07 -29.62
CA LEU A 10 -5.11 2.91 -29.54
C LEU A 10 -4.44 2.61 -30.88
N ASP A 11 -5.17 2.76 -31.99
CA ASP A 11 -4.64 2.61 -33.35
C ASP A 11 -3.76 3.79 -33.79
N GLY A 12 -3.57 4.82 -32.96
CA GLY A 12 -2.80 6.03 -33.29
C GLY A 12 -3.45 6.97 -34.33
N LYS A 13 -4.68 6.66 -34.78
CA LYS A 13 -5.40 7.41 -35.83
C LYS A 13 -5.91 8.77 -35.35
N ARG A 14 -6.05 8.96 -34.03
CA ARG A 14 -6.47 10.23 -33.40
C ARG A 14 -5.74 10.42 -32.07
N ARG A 15 -5.48 11.68 -31.70
CA ARG A 15 -5.00 12.04 -30.37
C ARG A 15 -6.17 12.44 -29.45
N PRO A 16 -6.17 12.05 -28.16
CA PRO A 16 -7.16 12.51 -27.20
C PRO A 16 -7.00 14.02 -26.94
N SER A 17 -8.12 14.70 -26.68
CA SER A 17 -8.09 16.06 -26.15
C SER A 17 -7.73 16.07 -24.66
N GLN A 18 -7.31 17.22 -24.13
CA GLN A 18 -6.95 17.39 -22.72
C GLN A 18 -8.05 16.87 -21.76
N ARG A 19 -9.31 17.26 -21.99
CA ARG A 19 -10.46 16.78 -21.23
C ARG A 19 -10.60 15.24 -21.24
N ASN A 20 -10.24 14.59 -22.33
CA ASN A 20 -10.30 13.14 -22.42
C ASN A 20 -9.12 12.47 -21.70
N VAL A 21 -7.94 13.08 -21.73
CA VAL A 21 -6.78 12.63 -20.94
C VAL A 21 -7.12 12.66 -19.45
N GLU A 22 -7.69 13.77 -18.97
CA GLU A 22 -8.12 13.90 -17.56
C GLU A 22 -9.14 12.81 -17.17
N ARG A 23 -10.10 12.51 -18.04
CA ARG A 23 -11.07 11.42 -17.79
C ARG A 23 -10.40 10.05 -17.68
N VAL A 24 -9.42 9.77 -18.54
CA VAL A 24 -8.65 8.52 -18.49
C VAL A 24 -7.79 8.46 -17.24
N GLU A 25 -7.18 9.58 -16.84
CA GLU A 25 -6.40 9.67 -15.61
C GLU A 25 -7.26 9.44 -14.36
N VAL A 26 -8.44 10.07 -14.28
CA VAL A 26 -9.40 9.84 -13.19
C VAL A 26 -9.77 8.36 -13.14
N ALA A 27 -10.19 7.78 -14.27
CA ALA A 27 -10.54 6.37 -14.33
C ALA A 27 -9.38 5.46 -13.90
N TYR A 28 -8.16 5.71 -14.40
CA TYR A 28 -6.96 4.99 -14.01
C TYR A 28 -6.72 5.07 -12.51
N ARG A 29 -6.76 6.27 -11.92
CA ARG A 29 -6.57 6.47 -10.48
C ARG A 29 -7.64 5.73 -9.65
N THR A 30 -8.89 5.72 -10.10
CA THR A 30 -10.00 4.99 -9.47
C THR A 30 -9.74 3.50 -9.39
N VAL A 31 -9.28 2.87 -10.47
CA VAL A 31 -9.08 1.41 -10.52
C VAL A 31 -7.64 0.97 -10.27
N ARG A 32 -6.71 1.91 -10.05
CA ARG A 32 -5.27 1.64 -9.97
C ARG A 32 -4.94 0.55 -8.95
N ARG A 33 -5.52 0.64 -7.74
CA ARG A 33 -5.24 -0.32 -6.66
C ARG A 33 -5.73 -1.72 -7.03
N GLN A 34 -6.95 -1.83 -7.54
CA GLN A 34 -7.55 -3.09 -8.00
C GLN A 34 -6.73 -3.75 -9.12
N ASN A 35 -6.27 -2.96 -10.10
CA ASN A 35 -5.50 -3.48 -11.23
C ASN A 35 -4.13 -4.04 -10.82
N VAL A 36 -3.49 -3.49 -9.78
CA VAL A 36 -2.17 -3.95 -9.33
C VAL A 36 -2.24 -4.99 -8.20
N ALA A 37 -3.37 -5.08 -7.49
CA ALA A 37 -3.52 -5.92 -6.30
C ALA A 37 -3.12 -7.37 -6.55
N ARG A 38 -3.55 -7.98 -7.66
CA ARG A 38 -3.20 -9.37 -8.01
C ARG A 38 -1.70 -9.58 -8.15
N TYR A 39 -1.00 -8.65 -8.79
CA TYR A 39 0.44 -8.73 -9.01
C TYR A 39 1.20 -8.47 -7.71
N LEU A 40 0.74 -7.49 -6.93
CA LEU A 40 1.29 -7.15 -5.63
C LEU A 40 1.18 -8.34 -4.67
N LEU A 41 0.00 -8.96 -4.57
CA LEU A 41 -0.23 -10.12 -3.71
C LEU A 41 0.68 -11.29 -4.06
N ARG A 42 0.79 -11.63 -5.36
CA ARG A 42 1.69 -12.70 -5.83
C ARG A 42 3.14 -12.43 -5.41
N ARG A 43 3.60 -11.19 -5.58
CA ARG A 43 4.96 -10.79 -5.21
C ARG A 43 5.18 -10.89 -3.70
N LEU A 44 4.25 -10.36 -2.92
CA LEU A 44 4.38 -10.24 -1.47
C LEU A 44 4.29 -11.58 -0.74
N ASN A 45 3.39 -12.47 -1.19
CA ASN A 45 3.28 -13.82 -0.64
C ASN A 45 4.50 -14.68 -1.00
N ALA A 46 5.21 -14.37 -2.09
CA ALA A 46 6.47 -15.03 -2.50
C ALA A 46 6.41 -16.57 -2.42
N GLU A 47 5.33 -17.16 -2.97
CA GLU A 47 5.08 -18.61 -2.93
C GLU A 47 4.99 -19.18 -1.50
N GLY A 48 4.49 -18.38 -0.55
CA GLY A 48 4.32 -18.75 0.86
C GLY A 48 5.54 -18.42 1.74
N ARG A 49 6.68 -18.02 1.16
CA ARG A 49 7.84 -17.55 1.94
C ARG A 49 7.54 -16.24 2.67
N GLY A 50 6.64 -15.44 2.12
CA GLY A 50 6.38 -14.08 2.59
C GLY A 50 7.47 -13.09 2.18
N THR A 51 7.31 -11.86 2.65
CA THR A 51 8.25 -10.77 2.40
C THR A 51 8.76 -10.24 3.72
N ARG A 52 10.09 -10.03 3.81
CA ARG A 52 10.69 -9.31 4.93
C ARG A 52 10.47 -7.81 4.74
N VAL A 53 9.87 -7.19 5.72
CA VAL A 53 9.58 -5.75 5.73
C VAL A 53 10.29 -5.08 6.89
N GLU A 54 10.74 -3.86 6.65
CA GLU A 54 11.26 -2.95 7.65
C GLU A 54 10.14 -2.01 8.10
N ILE A 55 9.95 -1.91 9.40
CA ILE A 55 8.94 -1.06 10.02
C ILE A 55 9.65 0.09 10.73
N HIS A 56 9.35 1.30 10.25
CA HIS A 56 9.84 2.52 10.89
C HIS A 56 8.83 2.99 11.92
N PRO A 57 9.29 3.31 13.14
CA PRO A 57 8.39 3.70 14.22
C PRO A 57 7.65 5.00 13.91
N LEU A 58 6.68 5.31 14.76
CA LEU A 58 5.87 6.52 14.66
C LEU A 58 6.73 7.80 14.58
N ASN A 59 6.25 8.78 13.82
CA ASN A 59 6.92 10.07 13.69
C ASN A 59 6.77 10.89 14.99
N GLN A 60 7.89 11.10 15.68
CA GLN A 60 7.95 11.87 16.92
C GLN A 60 8.26 13.36 16.72
N SER A 61 8.22 13.90 15.50
CA SER A 61 8.58 15.30 15.23
C SER A 61 7.72 16.32 15.98
N GLN A 62 6.49 15.95 16.35
CA GLN A 62 5.56 16.77 17.14
C GLN A 62 5.64 16.52 18.65
N VAL A 63 6.51 15.59 19.10
CA VAL A 63 6.70 15.29 20.52
C VAL A 63 7.78 16.23 21.09
N PRO A 64 7.54 16.89 22.24
CA PRO A 64 8.56 17.71 22.89
C PRO A 64 9.85 16.91 23.15
N ARG A 65 11.02 17.48 22.84
CA ARG A 65 12.33 16.79 22.90
C ARG A 65 12.56 15.96 24.19
N PRO A 66 12.23 16.43 25.41
CA PRO A 66 12.43 15.63 26.63
C PRO A 66 11.59 14.34 26.70
N ARG A 67 10.50 14.27 25.94
CA ARG A 67 9.57 13.14 25.87
C ARG A 67 9.83 12.23 24.67
N GLN A 68 10.70 12.64 23.74
CA GLN A 68 11.09 11.78 22.62
C GLN A 68 11.85 10.55 23.14
N ARG A 69 11.71 9.44 22.43
CA ARG A 69 12.42 8.18 22.70
C ARG A 69 13.12 7.72 21.43
N VAL A 70 14.33 7.19 21.61
CA VAL A 70 15.01 6.47 20.53
C VAL A 70 14.25 5.17 20.32
N VAL A 71 13.63 5.03 19.16
CA VAL A 71 12.95 3.80 18.73
C VAL A 71 13.64 3.36 17.45
N GLU A 72 14.20 2.16 17.46
CA GLU A 72 14.87 1.60 16.29
C GLU A 72 13.85 1.14 15.24
N PHE A 73 14.29 1.03 13.98
CA PHE A 73 13.50 0.29 13.01
C PHE A 73 13.56 -1.19 13.35
N ARG A 74 12.50 -1.93 13.02
CA ARG A 74 12.48 -3.38 13.16
C ARG A 74 12.24 -4.04 11.82
N SER A 75 12.50 -5.33 11.74
CA SER A 75 12.07 -6.13 10.61
C SER A 75 11.15 -7.25 11.06
N LEU A 76 10.15 -7.57 10.24
CA LEU A 76 9.32 -8.77 10.38
C LEU A 76 9.14 -9.44 9.03
N ASN A 77 8.86 -10.75 9.04
CA ASN A 77 8.52 -11.48 7.83
C ASN A 77 7.01 -11.73 7.77
N VAL A 78 6.32 -11.02 6.87
CA VAL A 78 4.88 -11.15 6.69
C VAL A 78 4.61 -12.22 5.64
N ARG A 79 3.90 -13.29 6.05
CA ARG A 79 3.61 -14.46 5.20
C ARG A 79 2.21 -14.45 4.57
N GLN A 80 1.28 -13.67 5.14
CA GLN A 80 -0.11 -13.61 4.71
C GLN A 80 -0.49 -12.16 4.44
N TRP A 81 -0.46 -11.77 3.16
CA TRP A 81 -0.71 -10.40 2.72
C TRP A 81 -2.16 -10.14 2.28
N ASP A 82 -2.96 -11.20 2.17
CA ASP A 82 -4.28 -11.18 1.55
C ASP A 82 -5.23 -10.15 2.17
N ALA A 83 -5.34 -10.13 3.51
CA ALA A 83 -6.19 -9.19 4.23
C ALA A 83 -5.72 -7.73 4.05
N LEU A 84 -4.42 -7.48 4.20
CA LEU A 84 -3.81 -6.15 4.03
C LEU A 84 -4.02 -5.60 2.60
N VAL A 85 -3.71 -6.42 1.59
CA VAL A 85 -3.84 -6.01 0.18
C VAL A 85 -5.30 -5.79 -0.19
N ARG A 86 -6.22 -6.60 0.35
CA ARG A 86 -7.66 -6.42 0.15
C ARG A 86 -8.14 -5.10 0.75
N ALA A 87 -7.86 -4.85 2.02
CA ALA A 87 -8.25 -3.61 2.69
C ALA A 87 -7.68 -2.37 1.98
N TRP A 88 -6.40 -2.41 1.57
CA TRP A 88 -5.78 -1.35 0.77
C TRP A 88 -6.48 -1.13 -0.57
N THR A 89 -6.85 -2.22 -1.24
CA THR A 89 -7.54 -2.19 -2.54
C THR A 89 -8.93 -1.57 -2.44
N ASP A 90 -9.64 -1.88 -1.36
CA ASP A 90 -11.00 -1.42 -1.09
C ASP A 90 -11.03 -0.01 -0.45
N ALA A 91 -9.86 0.58 -0.17
CA ALA A 91 -9.72 1.83 0.58
C ALA A 91 -10.45 1.80 1.94
N ASN A 92 -10.42 0.63 2.59
CA ASN A 92 -10.97 0.42 3.91
C ASN A 92 -9.86 0.56 4.96
N ASP A 93 -9.75 1.75 5.54
CA ASP A 93 -8.68 2.08 6.48
C ASP A 93 -8.81 1.30 7.80
N GLU A 94 -10.04 1.04 8.27
CA GLU A 94 -10.31 0.25 9.49
C GLU A 94 -9.87 -1.21 9.31
N ALA A 95 -10.27 -1.86 8.21
CA ALA A 95 -9.83 -3.22 7.92
C ALA A 95 -8.32 -3.32 7.65
N LEU A 96 -7.70 -2.21 7.18
CA LEU A 96 -6.26 -2.16 6.97
C LEU A 96 -5.52 -2.09 8.31
N ASP A 97 -6.04 -1.31 9.26
CA ASP A 97 -5.54 -1.19 10.63
C ASP A 97 -5.63 -2.54 11.35
N ASP A 98 -6.82 -3.15 11.39
CA ASP A 98 -7.04 -4.48 12.00
C ASP A 98 -6.08 -5.54 11.45
N ALA A 99 -5.96 -5.61 10.12
CA ALA A 99 -5.09 -6.56 9.45
C ALA A 99 -3.60 -6.29 9.71
N TRP A 100 -3.22 -5.03 9.95
CA TRP A 100 -1.86 -4.64 10.29
C TRP A 100 -1.51 -4.99 11.73
N VAL A 101 -2.39 -4.66 12.68
CA VAL A 101 -2.25 -5.00 14.11
C VAL A 101 -1.99 -6.50 14.27
N GLU A 102 -2.77 -7.34 13.57
CA GLU A 102 -2.58 -8.80 13.59
C GLU A 102 -1.14 -9.24 13.23
N LYS A 103 -0.43 -8.50 12.36
CA LYS A 103 0.95 -8.86 11.96
C LYS A 103 2.02 -8.35 12.92
N ILE A 104 1.74 -7.29 13.67
CA ILE A 104 2.73 -6.67 14.56
C ILE A 104 2.56 -7.08 16.03
N VAL A 105 1.41 -7.62 16.45
CA VAL A 105 1.17 -8.05 17.85
C VAL A 105 2.22 -9.04 18.35
N ASP A 106 2.72 -9.92 17.48
CA ASP A 106 3.77 -10.90 17.79
C ASP A 106 5.14 -10.26 18.05
N LEU A 107 5.32 -8.95 17.81
CA LEU A 107 6.53 -8.22 18.20
C LEU A 107 6.66 -8.04 19.72
N GLY A 108 5.67 -8.51 20.50
CA GLY A 108 5.66 -8.47 21.96
C GLY A 108 5.33 -7.09 22.50
N SER A 109 5.69 -6.82 23.76
CA SER A 109 5.27 -5.62 24.52
C SER A 109 5.63 -4.25 23.91
N GLN A 110 6.44 -4.23 22.84
CA GLN A 110 6.85 -3.01 22.14
C GLN A 110 6.05 -2.76 20.85
N TRP A 111 5.08 -3.61 20.49
CA TRP A 111 4.36 -3.50 19.21
C TRP A 111 3.60 -2.17 19.06
N GLY A 112 3.10 -1.57 20.15
CA GLY A 112 2.40 -0.27 20.12
C GLY A 112 3.26 0.90 19.62
N GLN A 113 4.59 0.74 19.51
CA GLN A 113 5.48 1.72 18.87
C GLN A 113 5.39 1.69 17.33
N TYR A 114 4.74 0.66 16.78
CA TYR A 114 4.61 0.36 15.36
C TYR A 114 3.13 0.20 14.93
N GLU A 115 2.18 0.55 15.79
CA GLU A 115 0.76 0.65 15.42
C GLU A 115 0.59 1.71 14.32
N TYR A 116 1.18 2.89 14.52
CA TYR A 116 1.20 3.98 13.54
C TYR A 116 2.59 4.13 12.89
N VAL A 117 2.99 3.16 12.08
CA VAL A 117 4.25 3.23 11.33
C VAL A 117 4.28 4.41 10.37
N THR A 118 5.42 5.11 10.31
CA THR A 118 5.60 6.20 9.35
C THR A 118 5.80 5.67 7.94
N ASN A 119 6.53 4.55 7.81
CA ASN A 119 6.84 3.90 6.54
C ASN A 119 7.00 2.39 6.74
N VAL A 120 6.62 1.61 5.73
CA VAL A 120 6.95 0.19 5.60
C VAL A 120 7.88 0.04 4.39
N GLY A 121 9.11 -0.40 4.63
CA GLY A 121 10.10 -0.71 3.61
C GLY A 121 10.01 -2.18 3.18
N PHE A 122 10.09 -2.45 1.89
CA PHE A 122 10.20 -3.81 1.35
C PHE A 122 11.65 -4.05 0.95
N ALA A 123 12.34 -4.99 1.60
CA ALA A 123 13.64 -5.44 1.13
C ALA A 123 13.45 -6.17 -0.21
N ALA A 124 13.99 -5.61 -1.28
CA ALA A 124 13.93 -6.15 -2.64
C ALA A 124 14.99 -7.21 -2.87
#